data_AF-A0A9P6QN37-F1
#
_entry.id   AF-A0A9P6QN37-F1
#
_cell.length_a   1.000
_cell.length_b   1.000
_cell.length_c   1.000
_cell.angle_alpha   90.00
_cell.angle_beta   90.00
_cell.angle_gamma   90.00
#
_symmetry.space_group_name_H-M   'P 1'
#
loop_
_entity.id
_entity.type
_entity.pdbx_description
1 polymer ?
#
loop_
_entity_poly.entity_id
_entity_poly.type
_entity_poly.pdbx_seq_one_letter_code
_entity_poly.pdbx_strand_id
1 'polypeptide(L)' 'MVYHESTVGAGLPVINTLNDLVSTGDRIVKIEGIFSGTLSYIFNNFSTLDASAAPVKFSKVVSVAKDLGYT' A
#
# COMPACT_ATOMS: atom_id res chain seq x y z
N MET A 1 17.41 6.18 -20.99
CA MET A 1 16.13 6.12 -20.26
C MET A 1 16.41 5.68 -18.84
N VAL A 2 15.69 6.23 -17.86
CA VAL A 2 15.86 5.89 -16.43
C VAL A 2 14.60 5.16 -15.97
N TYR A 3 14.75 3.93 -15.48
CA TYR A 3 13.65 3.11 -14.97
C TYR A 3 13.59 3.19 -13.45
N HIS A 4 12.37 3.23 -12.91
CA HIS A 4 12.13 3.39 -11.47
C HIS A 4 10.84 2.66 -11.03
N GLU A 5 10.46 1.60 -11.74
CA GLU A 5 9.23 0.83 -11.50
C GLU A 5 9.07 0.43 -10.03
N SER A 6 10.14 -0.07 -9.41
CA SER A 6 10.13 -0.56 -8.04
C SER A 6 9.99 0.51 -6.96
N THR A 7 9.98 1.79 -7.32
CA THR A 7 9.77 2.89 -6.36
C THR A 7 8.34 2.96 -5.84
N VAL A 8 7.36 2.38 -6.56
CA VAL A 8 5.94 2.36 -6.17
C VAL A 8 5.37 0.98 -6.45
N GLY A 9 4.78 0.32 -5.44
CA GLY A 9 4.17 -0.99 -5.63
C GLY A 9 5.16 -2.16 -5.83
N ALA A 10 6.45 -1.94 -5.57
CA ALA A 10 7.51 -2.94 -5.66
C ALA A 10 7.58 -3.63 -7.05
N GLY A 11 7.05 -4.85 -7.18
CA GLY A 11 7.05 -5.58 -8.46
C GLY A 11 5.81 -5.33 -9.32
N LEU A 12 4.84 -4.58 -8.83
CA LEU A 12 3.60 -4.31 -9.56
C LEU A 12 3.89 -3.32 -10.70
N PRO A 13 3.30 -3.52 -11.91
CA PRO A 13 3.51 -2.66 -13.06
C PRO A 13 2.69 -1.36 -12.93
N VAL A 14 2.99 -0.54 -11.93
CA VAL A 14 2.27 0.72 -11.67
C VAL A 14 2.74 1.82 -12.61
N ILE A 15 4.05 2.06 -12.68
CA ILE A 15 4.62 3.20 -13.40
C ILE A 15 4.58 2.94 -14.90
N ASN A 16 4.93 1.74 -15.36
CA ASN A 16 4.83 1.40 -16.76
C ASN A 16 3.39 1.50 -17.28
N THR A 17 2.40 1.00 -16.53
CA THR A 17 0.98 1.10 -16.92
C THR A 17 0.53 2.56 -17.02
N LEU A 18 0.89 3.41 -16.05
CA LEU A 18 0.56 4.84 -16.10
C LEU A 18 1.24 5.54 -17.28
N ASN A 19 2.50 5.22 -17.57
CA ASN A 19 3.23 5.76 -18.71
C ASN A 19 2.59 5.36 -20.04
N ASP A 20 2.19 4.09 -20.18
CA ASP A 20 1.54 3.58 -21.39
C ASP A 20 0.22 4.32 -21.64
N LEU A 21 -0.65 4.43 -20.62
CA LEU A 21 -1.92 5.16 -20.72
C LEU A 21 -1.69 6.62 -21.16
N VAL A 22 -0.80 7.34 -20.48
CA VAL A 22 -0.48 8.75 -20.81
C VAL A 22 0.09 8.87 -22.22
N SER A 23 0.97 7.95 -22.64
CA SER A 23 1.56 7.96 -23.98
C SER A 23 0.54 7.74 -25.09
N THR A 24 -0.52 6.99 -24.82
CA THR A 24 -1.63 6.74 -25.76
C THR A 24 -2.70 7.82 -25.75
N GLY A 25 -2.56 8.85 -24.91
CA GLY A 25 -3.41 10.05 -24.89
C GLY A 25 -4.42 10.12 -23.75
N ASP A 26 -4.44 9.14 -22.85
CA ASP A 26 -5.28 9.21 -21.65
C ASP A 26 -4.81 10.31 -20.68
N ARG A 27 -5.76 10.87 -19.94
CA ARG A 27 -5.49 11.87 -18.90
C ARG A 27 -5.83 11.28 -17.55
N ILE A 28 -4.83 11.22 -16.67
CA ILE A 28 -5.04 10.78 -15.29
C ILE A 28 -5.85 11.84 -14.54
N VAL A 29 -7.03 11.45 -14.06
CA VAL A 29 -7.91 12.33 -13.28
C VAL A 29 -7.67 12.18 -11.77
N LYS A 30 -7.36 10.97 -11.32
CA LYS A 30 -7.18 10.64 -9.89
C LYS A 30 -6.33 9.38 -9.73
N ILE A 31 -5.49 9.35 -8.70
CA ILE A 31 -4.77 8.15 -8.23
C ILE A 31 -5.04 8.00 -6.74
N GLU A 32 -5.45 6.81 -6.32
CA GLU A 32 -5.65 6.44 -4.92
C GLU A 32 -5.09 5.03 -4.69
N GLY A 33 -4.49 4.80 -3.53
CA GLY A 33 -3.91 3.51 -3.19
C GLY A 33 -3.18 3.51 -1.85
N ILE A 34 -2.76 2.32 -1.43
CA ILE A 34 -1.91 2.11 -0.26
C ILE A 34 -0.51 1.74 -0.76
N PHE A 35 0.46 2.60 -0.51
CA PHE A 35 1.83 2.48 -1.05
C PHE A 35 2.87 2.06 -0.02
N SER A 36 2.43 1.69 1.19
CA SER A 36 3.30 1.17 2.26
C SER A 36 2.78 -0.19 2.73
N GLY A 37 3.61 -1.23 2.56
CA GLY A 37 3.28 -2.58 3.04
C GLY A 37 3.10 -2.62 4.56
N THR A 38 3.99 -1.95 5.29
CA THR A 38 3.92 -1.83 6.75
C THR A 38 2.63 -1.16 7.22
N LEU A 39 2.27 -0.01 6.64
CA LEU A 39 1.03 0.68 7.01
C LEU A 39 -0.21 -0.12 6.59
N SER A 40 -0.17 -0.77 5.42
CA SER A 40 -1.25 -1.68 5.01
C SER A 40 -1.47 -2.78 6.04
N TYR A 41 -0.40 -3.45 6.47
CA TYR A 41 -0.48 -4.47 7.52
C TYR A 41 -1.07 -3.89 8.82
N ILE A 42 -0.56 -2.76 9.30
CA ILE A 42 -1.01 -2.16 10.56
C ILE A 42 -2.50 -1.81 10.48
N PHE A 43 -2.96 -1.11 9.45
CA PHE A 43 -4.34 -0.66 9.36
C PHE A 43 -5.34 -1.79 9.09
N ASN A 44 -4.95 -2.80 8.30
CA ASN A 44 -5.80 -3.97 8.07
C ASN A 44 -6.04 -4.78 9.35
N ASN A 45 -5.11 -4.77 10.30
CA ASN A 45 -5.24 -5.46 11.59
C ASN A 45 -5.84 -4.56 12.69
N PHE A 46 -5.64 -3.23 12.61
CA PHE A 46 -6.17 -2.29 13.59
C PHE A 46 -7.64 -1.93 13.35
N SER A 47 -8.03 -1.68 12.10
CA SER A 47 -9.34 -1.18 11.71
C SER A 47 -10.03 -2.16 10.76
N THR A 48 -10.51 -3.27 11.32
CA THR A 48 -11.22 -4.31 10.57
C THR A 48 -12.72 -4.03 10.45
N LEU A 49 -13.33 -4.57 9.39
CA LEU A 49 -14.79 -4.58 9.20
C LEU A 49 -15.48 -5.73 9.96
N ASP A 50 -14.70 -6.65 10.53
CA ASP A 50 -15.24 -7.76 11.32
C ASP A 50 -15.81 -7.23 12.65
N ALA A 51 -17.15 -7.18 12.73
CA ALA A 51 -17.87 -6.73 13.92
C ALA A 51 -17.70 -7.67 15.13
N SER A 52 -17.20 -8.89 14.93
CA SER A 52 -16.88 -9.83 16.02
C SER A 52 -15.48 -9.66 16.58
N ALA A 53 -14.61 -8.89 15.91
CA ALA A 53 -13.26 -8.63 16.37
C ALA A 53 -13.26 -7.67 17.57
N ALA A 54 -12.55 -8.04 18.63
CA ALA A 54 -12.37 -7.15 19.77
C ALA A 54 -11.53 -5.92 19.37
N PRO A 55 -11.83 -4.72 19.88
CA PRO A 55 -11.02 -3.54 19.62
C PRO A 55 -9.56 -3.75 20.04
N VAL A 56 -8.63 -3.56 19.11
CA VAL A 56 -7.19 -3.66 19.38
C VAL A 56 -6.58 -2.27 19.50
N LYS A 57 -5.68 -2.07 20.47
CA LYS A 57 -4.92 -0.80 20.57
C LYS A 57 -3.95 -0.70 19.40
N PHE A 58 -3.89 0.47 18.76
CA PHE A 58 -2.95 0.75 17.67
C PHE A 58 -1.51 0.39 18.02
N SER A 59 -1.03 0.78 19.21
CA SER A 59 0.32 0.47 19.69
C SER A 59 0.60 -1.03 19.77
N LYS A 60 -0.40 -1.85 20.09
CA LYS A 60 -0.25 -3.32 20.13
C LYS A 60 -0.01 -3.88 18.73
N VAL A 61 -0.72 -3.39 17.72
CA VAL A 61 -0.53 -3.82 16.32
C VAL A 61 0.84 -3.38 15.80
N VAL A 62 1.28 -2.17 16.13
CA VAL A 62 2.63 -1.68 15.78
C VAL A 62 3.72 -2.55 16.42
N SER A 63 3.59 -2.89 17.71
CA SER A 63 4.54 -3.81 18.36
C SER A 63 4.59 -5.17 17.68
N VAL A 64 3.43 -5.74 17.31
CA VAL A 64 3.37 -7.01 16.58
C VAL A 64 4.02 -6.88 15.20
N ALA A 65 3.79 -5.80 14.46
CA ALA A 65 4.45 -5.55 13.18
C ALA A 65 5.98 -5.52 13.32
N LYS A 66 6.49 -4.93 14.40
CA LYS A 66 7.93 -4.91 14.73
C LYS A 66 8.45 -6.32 15.04
N ASP A 67 7.74 -7.07 15.89
CA ASP A 67 8.14 -8.43 16.27
C ASP A 67 8.19 -9.38 15.06
N LEU A 68 7.34 -9.14 14.06
CA LEU A 68 7.32 -9.89 12.78
C LEU A 68 8.31 -9.37 11.72
N GLY A 69 9.03 -8.28 11.98
CA GLY A 69 9.99 -7.69 11.03
C GLY A 69 9.33 -6.93 9.86
N TYR A 70 8.09 -6.48 10.02
CA TYR A 70 7.40 -5.62 9.06
C TYR A 70 7.71 -4.13 9.25
N THR A 71 8.46 -3.75 10.29
CA THR A 71 8.97 -2.39 10.56
C THR A 71 10.27 -2.43 11.36
#